data_AF-A0AA41R152-F1
#
_entry.id   AF-A0AA41R152-F1
#
_cell.length_a   1.000
_cell.length_b   1.000
_cell.length_c   1.000
_cell.angle_alpha   90.00
_cell.angle_beta   90.00
_cell.angle_gamma   90.00
#
_symmetry.space_group_name_H-M   'P 1'
#
loop_
_entity.id
_entity.type
_entity.pdbx_description
1 polymer ?
#
loop_
_entity_poly.entity_id
_entity_poly.type
_entity_poly.pdbx_seq_one_letter_code
_entity_poly.pdbx_strand_id
1 'polypeptide(L)'
;MNSQFNRGLAIRLVVALVVVSAVSGAVAATADEGPTVRIDTPRHDGVFVVGEEINFSVTVRDAQGRTVGNAAVVWTSQVDGEIGSGRSLVHDGLSVGNHRITCTVMDAGGKPLGVATIRIKVDYAQDEGPVDLTGVGGVEVKKGEDYFISPF
;
A
#
# COMPACT_ATOMS: atom_id res chain seq x y z
N MET A 1 -21.31 -65.42 -13.42
CA MET A 1 -21.77 -64.91 -12.11
C MET A 1 -20.68 -64.03 -11.52
N ASN A 2 -21.07 -62.83 -11.06
CA ASN A 2 -20.52 -62.04 -9.96
C ASN A 2 -19.00 -62.10 -9.70
N SER A 3 -18.25 -61.02 -9.99
CA SER A 3 -18.10 -59.86 -9.10
C SER A 3 -16.84 -59.98 -8.23
N GLN A 4 -15.92 -59.01 -8.33
CA GLN A 4 -15.67 -58.02 -7.28
C GLN A 4 -14.27 -57.38 -7.32
N PHE A 5 -14.29 -56.08 -7.00
CA PHE A 5 -13.29 -55.28 -6.27
C PHE A 5 -11.89 -54.99 -6.85
N ASN A 6 -11.86 -53.86 -7.56
CA ASN A 6 -11.01 -52.69 -7.33
C ASN A 6 -10.16 -52.70 -6.03
N ARG A 7 -8.82 -52.55 -6.17
CA ARG A 7 -7.96 -51.70 -5.32
C ARG A 7 -6.48 -51.80 -5.72
N GLY A 8 -5.94 -50.72 -6.26
CA GLY A 8 -4.50 -50.58 -6.51
C GLY A 8 -4.17 -49.24 -7.15
N LEU A 9 -4.22 -48.16 -6.36
CA LEU A 9 -3.72 -46.86 -6.75
C LEU A 9 -2.19 -46.95 -6.88
N ALA A 10 -1.67 -47.04 -8.11
CA ALA A 10 -0.26 -46.91 -8.41
C ALA A 10 -0.04 -45.65 -9.25
N ILE A 11 0.58 -44.66 -8.63
CA ILE A 11 1.05 -43.42 -9.23
C ILE A 11 1.91 -43.75 -10.46
N ARG A 12 1.49 -43.30 -11.65
CA ARG A 12 2.32 -43.31 -12.85
C ARG A 12 2.44 -41.89 -13.38
N LEU A 13 3.65 -41.36 -13.26
CA LEU A 13 4.12 -40.12 -13.88
C LEU A 13 3.89 -40.25 -15.40
N VAL A 14 3.06 -39.39 -15.99
CA VAL A 14 2.92 -39.28 -17.46
C VAL A 14 3.35 -37.87 -17.84
N VAL A 15 4.53 -37.76 -18.46
CA VAL A 15 4.95 -36.56 -19.17
C VAL A 15 4.30 -36.61 -20.55
N ALA A 16 3.31 -35.75 -20.79
CA ALA A 16 2.70 -35.59 -22.10
C ALA A 16 3.16 -34.25 -22.70
N LEU A 17 3.98 -34.33 -23.75
CA LEU A 17 4.29 -33.20 -24.63
C LEU A 17 3.03 -32.85 -25.42
N VAL A 18 2.45 -31.67 -25.17
CA VAL A 18 1.29 -31.17 -25.92
C VAL A 18 1.80 -30.23 -27.00
N VAL A 19 1.75 -30.67 -28.26
CA VAL A 19 1.89 -29.77 -29.42
C VAL A 19 0.47 -29.37 -29.83
N VAL A 20 0.10 -28.11 -29.56
CA VAL A 20 -1.16 -27.52 -30.07
C VAL A 20 -0.83 -26.68 -31.29
N SER A 21 -1.36 -27.09 -32.44
CA SER A 21 -1.41 -26.26 -33.64
C SER A 21 -2.47 -25.17 -33.45
N ALA A 22 -2.05 -23.91 -33.50
CA ALA A 22 -2.97 -22.78 -33.42
C ALA A 22 -3.69 -22.58 -34.76
N VAL A 23 -5.02 -22.73 -34.78
CA VAL A 23 -5.84 -22.02 -35.77
C VAL A 23 -5.97 -20.58 -35.26
N SER A 24 -5.48 -19.62 -36.03
CA SER A 24 -5.46 -18.21 -35.64
C SER A 24 -6.86 -17.60 -35.77
N GLY A 25 -7.70 -17.83 -34.76
CA GLY A 25 -8.92 -17.08 -34.52
C GLY A 25 -8.73 -16.27 -33.25
N ALA A 26 -8.59 -14.95 -33.37
CA ALA A 26 -8.54 -14.06 -32.22
C ALA A 26 -9.91 -14.04 -31.54
N VAL A 27 -10.10 -14.90 -30.54
CA VAL A 27 -11.16 -14.75 -29.55
C VAL A 27 -10.52 -13.99 -28.40
N ALA A 28 -10.88 -12.71 -28.23
CA ALA A 28 -10.45 -11.92 -27.08
C ALA A 28 -10.99 -12.58 -25.81
N ALA A 29 -10.15 -13.33 -25.11
CA ALA A 29 -10.42 -13.79 -23.76
C ALA A 29 -10.55 -12.54 -22.88
N THR A 30 -11.74 -12.31 -22.30
CA THR A 30 -11.96 -11.31 -21.26
C THR A 30 -11.03 -11.65 -20.09
N ALA A 31 -10.02 -10.81 -19.87
CA ALA A 31 -9.07 -11.00 -18.78
C ALA A 31 -9.78 -10.95 -17.42
N ASP A 32 -9.64 -12.02 -16.64
CA ASP A 32 -9.45 -12.04 -15.18
C ASP A 32 -10.00 -10.83 -14.39
N GLU A 33 -11.33 -10.72 -14.23
CA GLU A 33 -11.93 -9.71 -13.35
C GLU A 33 -11.88 -10.16 -11.89
N GLY A 34 -10.69 -10.26 -11.31
CA GLY A 34 -10.55 -10.41 -9.86
C GLY A 34 -11.02 -9.15 -9.11
N PRO A 35 -11.24 -9.23 -7.78
CA PRO A 35 -11.46 -8.03 -6.97
C PRO A 35 -10.33 -7.00 -7.17
N THR A 36 -10.69 -5.73 -7.25
CA THR A 36 -9.76 -4.61 -7.39
C THR A 36 -9.62 -3.86 -6.08
N VAL A 37 -8.39 -3.57 -5.67
CA VAL A 37 -8.06 -2.75 -4.50
C VAL A 37 -7.37 -1.47 -4.96
N ARG A 38 -7.87 -0.31 -4.55
CA ARG A 38 -7.31 0.99 -4.88
C ARG A 38 -7.19 1.87 -3.65
N ILE A 39 -5.98 2.32 -3.34
CA ILE A 39 -5.76 3.36 -2.33
C ILE A 39 -6.21 4.69 -2.91
N ASP A 40 -7.15 5.35 -2.25
CA ASP A 40 -7.73 6.63 -2.67
C ASP A 40 -6.96 7.81 -2.05
N THR A 41 -6.56 7.68 -0.78
CA THR A 41 -5.69 8.63 -0.07
C THR A 41 -4.69 7.89 0.81
N PRO A 42 -3.50 8.47 1.07
CA PRO A 42 -2.95 9.65 0.40
C PRO A 42 -2.59 9.37 -1.06
N ARG A 43 -2.35 10.43 -1.84
CA ARG A 43 -1.92 10.29 -3.24
C ARG A 43 -0.51 9.69 -3.28
N HIS A 44 -0.24 8.88 -4.31
CA HIS A 44 1.11 8.40 -4.60
C HIS A 44 2.10 9.56 -4.71
N ASP A 45 3.28 9.37 -4.11
CA ASP A 45 4.38 10.34 -3.96
C ASP A 45 4.00 11.61 -3.19
N GLY A 46 2.98 11.54 -2.33
CA GLY A 46 2.65 12.63 -1.39
C GLY A 46 3.79 12.90 -0.41
N VAL A 47 3.98 14.17 -0.06
CA VAL A 47 4.97 14.63 0.92
C VAL A 47 4.24 15.21 2.12
N PHE A 48 4.61 14.78 3.31
CA PHE A 48 4.00 15.15 4.58
C PHE A 48 5.07 15.57 5.57
N VAL A 49 4.68 16.32 6.58
CA VAL A 49 5.55 16.68 7.70
C VAL A 49 5.40 15.65 8.82
N VAL A 50 6.48 15.36 9.54
CA VAL A 50 6.44 14.51 10.74
C VAL A 50 5.41 15.04 11.75
N GLY A 51 4.53 14.14 12.23
CA GLY A 51 3.42 14.49 13.13
C GLY A 51 2.19 15.09 12.43
N GLU A 52 2.19 15.22 11.09
CA GLU A 52 1.01 15.60 10.32
C GLU A 52 0.00 14.44 10.26
N GLU A 53 -1.28 14.71 10.45
CA GLU A 53 -2.33 13.71 10.26
C GLU A 53 -2.47 13.33 8.78
N ILE A 54 -2.25 12.05 8.47
CA ILE A 54 -2.42 11.49 7.15
C ILE A 54 -3.67 10.63 7.12
N ASN A 55 -4.59 10.95 6.20
CA ASN A 55 -5.79 10.15 5.98
C ASN A 55 -5.55 9.06 4.92
N PHE A 56 -5.60 7.81 5.37
CA PHE A 56 -5.56 6.62 4.52
C PHE A 56 -6.96 6.17 4.18
N SER A 57 -7.24 5.93 2.91
CA SER A 57 -8.50 5.36 2.47
C SER A 57 -8.35 4.41 1.29
N VAL A 58 -9.18 3.37 1.24
CA VAL A 58 -9.14 2.35 0.20
C VAL A 58 -10.54 2.00 -0.32
N THR A 59 -10.63 1.85 -1.64
CA THR A 59 -11.77 1.31 -2.35
C THR A 59 -11.49 -0.12 -2.78
N VAL A 60 -12.36 -1.03 -2.33
CA VAL A 60 -12.34 -2.45 -2.71
C VAL A 60 -13.59 -2.75 -3.54
N ARG A 61 -13.39 -3.27 -4.75
CA ARG A 61 -14.43 -3.63 -5.71
C ARG A 61 -14.35 -5.13 -6.03
N ASP A 62 -15.48 -5.79 -6.17
CA ASP A 62 -15.53 -7.16 -6.70
C ASP A 62 -15.34 -7.16 -8.22
N ALA A 63 -15.30 -8.36 -8.81
CA ALA A 63 -15.26 -8.60 -10.25
C ALA A 63 -16.31 -7.81 -11.03
N GLN A 64 -17.50 -7.65 -10.44
CA GLN A 64 -18.63 -6.96 -11.05
C GLN A 64 -18.63 -5.45 -10.78
N GLY A 65 -17.57 -4.90 -10.18
CA GLY A 65 -17.46 -3.47 -9.86
C GLY A 65 -18.28 -3.00 -8.65
N ARG A 66 -18.83 -3.92 -7.85
CA ARG A 66 -19.59 -3.59 -6.63
C ARG A 66 -18.65 -3.44 -5.44
N THR A 67 -18.97 -2.56 -4.51
CA THR A 67 -18.16 -2.36 -3.30
C THR A 67 -18.24 -3.59 -2.39
N VAL A 68 -17.10 -4.12 -1.98
CA VAL A 68 -17.02 -5.19 -0.98
C VAL A 68 -17.00 -4.58 0.42
N GLY A 69 -18.14 -4.64 1.13
CA GLY A 69 -18.30 -3.96 2.42
C GLY A 69 -17.63 -4.66 3.62
N ASN A 70 -17.51 -5.98 3.58
CA ASN A 70 -17.06 -6.83 4.68
C ASN A 70 -15.60 -7.28 4.56
N ALA A 71 -14.77 -6.47 3.89
CA ALA A 71 -13.35 -6.76 3.74
C ALA A 71 -12.56 -6.31 4.98
N ALA A 72 -11.70 -7.19 5.48
CA ALA A 72 -10.69 -6.82 6.47
C ALA A 72 -9.55 -6.09 5.76
N VAL A 73 -9.12 -4.95 6.29
CA VAL A 73 -8.09 -4.08 5.70
C VAL A 73 -7.01 -3.82 6.73
N VAL A 74 -5.75 -4.03 6.36
CA VAL A 74 -4.58 -3.74 7.19
C VAL A 74 -3.63 -2.82 6.40
N TRP A 75 -3.11 -1.80 7.07
CA TRP A 75 -2.15 -0.85 6.53
C TRP A 75 -0.79 -1.05 7.16
N THR A 76 0.25 -1.11 6.33
CA THR A 76 1.63 -1.36 6.77
C THR A 76 2.58 -0.40 6.09
N SER A 77 3.43 0.24 6.89
CA SER A 77 4.61 0.98 6.46
C SER A 77 5.81 0.02 6.41
N GLN A 78 6.59 0.05 5.32
CA GLN A 78 7.84 -0.71 5.25
C GLN A 78 8.88 -0.31 6.33
N VAL A 79 8.71 0.88 6.92
CA VAL A 79 9.63 1.45 7.91
C VAL A 79 9.11 1.22 9.33
N ASP A 80 7.82 1.49 9.57
CA ASP A 80 7.23 1.51 10.92
C ASP A 80 6.42 0.25 11.27
N GLY A 81 6.22 -0.65 10.30
CA GLY A 81 5.39 -1.84 10.48
C GLY A 81 3.90 -1.54 10.32
N GLU A 82 3.05 -2.26 11.05
CA GLU A 82 1.60 -2.06 10.98
C GLU A 82 1.21 -0.72 11.60
N ILE A 83 0.54 0.12 10.82
CA ILE A 83 0.11 1.47 11.25
C ILE A 83 -1.38 1.51 11.60
N GLY A 84 -2.13 0.47 11.24
CA GLY A 84 -3.52 0.32 11.64
C GLY A 84 -4.33 -0.53 10.67
N SER A 85 -5.65 -0.54 10.89
CA SER A 85 -6.60 -1.33 10.12
C SER A 85 -7.85 -0.51 9.79
N GLY A 86 -8.66 -1.04 8.86
CA GLY A 86 -9.90 -0.42 8.41
C GLY A 86 -9.81 0.25 7.04
N ARG A 87 -10.96 0.46 6.41
CA ARG A 87 -11.04 1.08 5.07
C ARG A 87 -10.63 2.55 5.05
N SER A 88 -10.74 3.20 6.21
CA SER A 88 -10.30 4.56 6.46
C SER A 88 -9.55 4.57 7.79
N LEU A 89 -8.40 5.24 7.82
CA LEU A 89 -7.52 5.33 8.97
C LEU A 89 -6.88 6.73 8.96
N VAL A 90 -6.93 7.43 10.08
CA VAL A 90 -6.11 8.64 10.29
C VAL A 90 -4.90 8.23 11.11
N HIS A 91 -3.71 8.61 10.65
CA HIS A 91 -2.46 8.29 11.34
C HIS A 91 -1.44 9.42 11.16
N ASP A 92 -0.82 9.83 12.25
CA ASP A 92 0.14 10.94 12.37
C ASP A 92 1.54 10.49 12.85
N GLY A 93 1.68 9.21 13.21
CA GLY A 93 2.87 8.66 13.85
C GLY A 93 3.93 8.06 12.91
N LEU A 94 3.94 8.39 11.62
CA LEU A 94 4.98 7.90 10.71
C LEU A 94 6.34 8.54 11.01
N SER A 95 7.41 7.73 11.02
CA SER A 95 8.77 8.24 11.14
C SER A 95 9.19 9.06 9.91
N VAL A 96 10.29 9.82 10.00
CA VAL A 96 10.83 10.57 8.86
C VAL A 96 11.48 9.62 7.86
N GLY A 97 11.17 9.77 6.57
CA GLY A 97 11.77 8.99 5.50
C GLY A 97 10.85 8.72 4.31
N ASN A 98 11.28 7.79 3.46
CA ASN A 98 10.49 7.31 2.33
C ASN A 98 9.73 6.04 2.73
N HIS A 99 8.41 6.14 2.77
CA HIS A 99 7.53 5.03 3.15
C HIS A 99 6.93 4.40 1.91
N ARG A 100 6.96 3.07 1.87
CA ARG A 100 6.09 2.28 1.02
C ARG A 100 4.95 1.80 1.90
N ILE A 101 3.78 2.38 1.66
CA ILE A 101 2.56 2.00 2.38
C ILE A 101 1.87 0.90 1.59
N THR A 102 1.61 -0.21 2.26
CA THR A 102 0.94 -1.39 1.71
C THR A 102 -0.40 -1.56 2.39
N CYS A 103 -1.46 -1.58 1.60
CA CYS A 103 -2.81 -1.92 2.03
C CYS A 103 -3.10 -3.37 1.63
N THR A 104 -3.29 -4.24 2.63
CA THR A 104 -3.64 -5.64 2.42
C THR A 104 -5.12 -5.84 2.72
N VAL A 105 -5.84 -6.47 1.80
CA VAL A 105 -7.29 -6.66 1.90
C VAL A 105 -7.63 -8.14 1.85
N MET A 106 -8.43 -8.61 2.80
CA MET A 106 -8.91 -9.98 2.92
C MET A 106 -10.44 -10.01 3.01
N ASP A 107 -11.06 -11.11 2.57
CA ASP A 107 -12.48 -11.36 2.83
C ASP A 107 -12.72 -11.84 4.27
N ALA A 108 -13.99 -11.97 4.64
CA ALA A 108 -14.38 -12.44 5.98
C ALA A 108 -13.93 -13.88 6.30
N GLY A 109 -13.56 -14.67 5.29
CA GLY A 109 -13.02 -16.02 5.43
C GLY A 109 -11.49 -16.07 5.49
N GLY A 110 -10.81 -14.91 5.49
CA GLY A 110 -9.36 -14.80 5.50
C GLY A 110 -8.69 -15.03 4.13
N LYS A 111 -9.46 -15.10 3.04
CA LYS A 111 -8.90 -15.20 1.69
C LYS A 111 -8.43 -13.81 1.23
N PRO A 112 -7.23 -13.70 0.63
CA PRO A 112 -6.77 -12.43 0.08
C PRO A 112 -7.68 -11.97 -1.07
N LEU A 113 -8.14 -10.71 -0.99
CA LEU A 113 -8.84 -10.00 -2.05
C LEU A 113 -7.89 -9.13 -2.88
N GLY A 114 -6.76 -8.72 -2.32
CA GLY A 114 -5.74 -8.00 -3.07
C GLY A 114 -4.83 -7.17 -2.18
N VAL A 115 -3.88 -6.53 -2.83
CA VAL A 115 -2.92 -5.62 -2.21
C VAL A 115 -2.81 -4.38 -3.07
N ALA A 116 -2.71 -3.22 -2.44
CA ALA A 116 -2.36 -1.97 -3.10
C ALA A 116 -1.17 -1.32 -2.38
N THR A 117 -0.36 -0.58 -3.14
CA THR A 117 0.85 0.04 -2.60
C THR A 117 1.00 1.46 -3.11
N ILE A 118 1.36 2.38 -2.22
CA ILE A 118 1.79 3.73 -2.57
C ILE A 118 3.14 4.05 -1.93
N ARG A 119 3.80 5.07 -2.46
CA ARG A 119 4.96 5.70 -1.84
C ARG A 119 4.55 7.06 -1.30
N ILE A 120 5.07 7.42 -0.15
CA ILE A 120 4.96 8.77 0.42
C ILE A 120 6.30 9.12 1.07
N LYS A 121 6.53 10.41 1.26
CA LYS A 121 7.68 10.93 1.98
C LYS A 121 7.21 11.69 3.21
N VAL A 122 7.85 11.44 4.35
CA VAL A 122 7.67 12.21 5.57
C VAL A 122 8.99 12.93 5.84
N ASP A 123 8.96 14.25 5.90
CA ASP A 123 10.11 15.11 6.18
C ASP A 123 9.90 15.90 7.47
N TYR A 124 10.96 16.52 7.97
CA TYR A 124 10.80 17.57 8.98
C TYR A 124 10.13 18.79 8.37
N ALA A 125 9.38 19.51 9.21
CA ALA A 125 8.88 20.83 8.85
C ALA A 125 10.08 21.65 8.33
N GLN A 126 9.92 22.28 7.18
CA GLN A 126 10.92 23.23 6.74
C GLN A 126 10.81 24.43 7.68
N ASP A 127 11.83 24.65 8.50
CA ASP A 127 12.01 25.94 9.14
C ASP A 127 12.32 26.92 8.01
N GLU A 128 11.35 27.74 7.64
CA GLU A 128 11.59 28.92 6.82
C GLU A 128 12.65 29.72 7.61
N GLY A 129 13.92 29.55 7.24
CA GLY A 129 15.05 30.14 7.93
C GLY A 129 14.86 31.65 8.15
N PRO A 130 15.68 32.29 9.00
CA PRO A 130 15.44 33.65 9.48
C PRO A 130 15.00 34.57 8.36
N VAL A 131 13.74 35.01 8.43
CA VAL A 131 13.16 35.97 7.49
C VAL A 131 14.13 37.14 7.41
N ASP A 132 14.58 37.47 6.20
CA ASP A 132 15.48 38.59 5.99
C ASP A 132 14.76 39.89 6.38
N LEU A 133 14.93 40.31 7.63
CA LEU A 133 14.40 41.55 8.18
C LEU A 133 15.17 42.79 7.68
N THR A 134 16.10 42.66 6.73
CA THR A 134 16.84 43.83 6.19
C THR A 134 15.95 44.86 5.47
N GLY A 135 14.66 44.55 5.25
CA GLY A 135 13.64 45.50 4.76
C GLY A 135 12.95 46.34 5.84
N VAL A 136 13.06 46.02 7.13
CA VAL A 136 12.60 46.90 8.21
C VAL A 136 13.78 47.69 8.74
N GLY A 137 13.83 48.97 8.40
CA GLY A 137 14.85 49.88 8.91
C GLY A 137 14.88 49.87 10.44
N GLY A 138 15.97 49.33 10.99
CA GLY A 138 16.42 49.56 12.36
C GLY A 138 16.00 48.53 13.40
N VAL A 139 16.72 47.40 13.48
CA VAL A 139 17.06 46.77 14.76
C VAL A 139 18.52 46.28 14.68
N GLU A 140 19.44 47.00 15.32
CA GLU A 140 20.76 46.47 15.63
C GLU A 140 20.61 45.30 16.62
N VAL A 141 20.78 44.07 16.16
CA VAL A 141 21.06 42.94 17.06
C VAL A 141 22.56 42.89 17.31
N LYS A 142 22.93 43.19 18.56
CA LYS A 142 24.29 43.16 19.08
C LYS A 142 24.89 41.77 18.93
N LYS A 143 26.18 41.74 18.57
CA LYS A 143 27.00 40.53 18.49
C LYS A 143 27.13 39.89 19.87
N GLY A 144 26.63 38.66 20.00
CA GLY A 144 26.90 37.74 21.12
C GLY A 144 25.66 37.41 21.95
N GLU A 145 25.10 36.22 21.74
CA GLU A 145 24.63 35.29 22.77
C GLU A 145 24.14 33.99 22.08
N ASP A 146 25.10 33.08 21.89
CA ASP A 146 25.10 31.70 22.38
C ASP A 146 23.95 30.70 22.05
N TYR A 147 24.31 29.80 21.12
CA TYR A 147 24.19 28.33 21.08
C TYR A 147 22.89 27.61 21.51
N PHE A 148 22.40 26.75 20.61
CA PHE A 148 22.18 25.34 20.95
C PHE A 148 22.80 24.43 19.88
N ILE A 149 23.83 23.68 20.29
CA ILE A 149 24.38 22.53 19.56
C ILE A 149 23.42 21.36 19.81
N SER A 150 22.92 20.72 18.75
CA SER A 150 22.14 19.48 18.86
C SER A 150 23.00 18.34 19.41
N PRO A 151 22.63 17.68 20.52
CA PRO A 151 23.24 16.43 20.91
C PRO A 151 22.42 15.26 20.34
N PHE A 152 23.04 14.56 19.39
CA PHE A 152 22.64 13.30 18.72
C PHE A 152 21.63 13.41 17.58
#